data_AF-A0A7Y3PSF3-F1
#
_entry.id   AF-A0A7Y3PSF3-F1
#
_cell.length_a   1.000
_cell.length_b   1.000
_cell.length_c   1.000
_cell.angle_alpha   90.00
_cell.angle_beta   90.00
_cell.angle_gamma   90.00
#
_symmetry.space_group_name_H-M   'P 1'
#
loop_
_entity.id
_entity.type
_entity.pdbx_description
1 polymer ?
#
loop_
_entity_poly.entity_id
_entity_poly.type
_entity_poly.pdbx_seq_one_letter_code
_entity_poly.pdbx_strand_id
1 'polypeptide(L)'
;MVFVHPATPQHAPDLGLPAFLYKFTFDTTRALVNMLYKKTYVRYPRIRWIGAHAGGTLPFLSYRTSLLYSKTVGVAQTLRLGALDDTAPLYRKLFFDTALSPAPQSMKSTRELAGVGRIMFASDWPFTAELFPAAGDPAPQLDETFSAAERLRVERSNALAQLPRVAARLKG
;
A
#
# COMPACT_ATOMS: atom_id res chain seq x y z
N MET A 1 -5.32 1.09 -13.25
CA MET A 1 -4.74 1.04 -11.89
C MET A 1 -3.28 1.41 -12.05
N VAL A 2 -2.70 2.13 -11.10
CA VAL A 2 -1.29 2.53 -11.14
C VAL A 2 -0.60 1.98 -9.91
N PHE A 3 0.46 1.22 -10.13
CA PHE A 3 1.27 0.61 -9.09
C PHE A 3 2.39 1.56 -8.68
N VAL A 4 2.41 1.94 -7.41
CA VAL A 4 3.43 2.79 -6.81
C VAL A 4 4.47 1.87 -6.18
N HIS A 5 5.48 1.52 -6.98
CA HIS A 5 6.62 0.70 -6.58
C HIS A 5 7.78 1.59 -6.11
N PRO A 6 8.50 1.21 -5.05
CA PRO A 6 9.62 1.99 -4.54
C PRO A 6 10.82 1.98 -5.48
N ALA A 7 11.70 2.95 -5.28
CA ALA A 7 13.06 2.94 -5.81
C ALA A 7 14.07 3.18 -4.66
N THR A 8 15.35 2.96 -4.92
CA THR A 8 16.40 3.30 -3.96
C THR A 8 16.41 4.82 -3.73
N PRO A 9 16.17 5.31 -2.50
CA PRO A 9 16.19 6.73 -2.22
C PRO A 9 17.61 7.28 -2.40
N GLN A 10 17.75 8.40 -3.12
CA GLN A 10 19.07 9.01 -3.39
C GLN A 10 19.76 9.58 -2.14
N HIS A 11 18.99 10.04 -1.14
CA HIS A 11 19.50 10.74 0.03
C HIS A 11 18.88 10.20 1.33
N ALA A 12 19.01 8.89 1.57
CA ALA A 12 18.55 8.26 2.82
C ALA A 12 19.73 7.86 3.72
N PRO A 13 19.59 7.99 5.05
CA PRO A 13 20.56 7.44 6.00
C PRO A 13 20.82 5.96 5.72
N ASP A 14 22.10 5.59 5.65
CA ASP A 14 22.50 4.22 5.40
C ASP A 14 22.80 3.49 6.71
N LEU A 15 22.09 2.38 6.91
CA LEU A 15 22.31 1.48 8.05
C LEU A 15 23.29 0.35 7.68
N GLY A 16 23.87 0.37 6.48
CA GLY A 16 24.71 -0.73 5.96
C GLY A 16 23.91 -2.00 5.64
N LEU A 17 22.59 -1.87 5.48
CA LEU A 17 21.66 -2.97 5.22
C LEU A 17 21.01 -2.84 3.83
N PRO A 18 20.63 -3.97 3.20
CA PRO A 18 19.91 -3.95 1.92
C PRO A 18 18.66 -3.05 1.93
N ALA A 19 18.47 -2.29 0.86
CA ALA A 19 17.41 -1.27 0.78
C ALA A 19 15.99 -1.84 0.93
N PHE A 20 15.76 -3.07 0.47
CA PHE A 20 14.44 -3.72 0.54
C PHE A 20 13.95 -3.93 1.98
N LEU A 21 14.86 -4.04 2.95
CA LEU A 21 14.50 -4.31 4.35
C LEU A 21 13.75 -3.14 5.00
N TYR A 22 14.02 -1.90 4.58
CA TYR A 22 13.40 -0.73 5.21
C TYR A 22 13.30 0.49 4.29
N LYS A 23 14.31 0.80 3.47
CA LYS A 23 14.31 2.02 2.64
C LYS A 23 13.15 2.03 1.65
N PHE A 24 12.86 0.90 1.01
CA PHE A 24 11.78 0.77 0.03
C PHE A 24 10.40 1.01 0.62
N THR A 25 10.11 0.49 1.81
CA THR A 25 8.80 0.71 2.45
C THR A 25 8.62 2.18 2.83
N PHE A 26 9.67 2.86 3.31
CA PHE A 26 9.64 4.31 3.53
C PHE A 26 9.51 5.12 2.23
N ASP A 27 10.09 4.66 1.13
CA ASP A 27 9.97 5.33 -0.16
C ASP A 27 8.53 5.29 -0.70
N THR A 28 7.88 4.13 -0.63
CA THR A 28 6.45 3.98 -0.95
C THR A 28 5.59 4.90 -0.07
N THR A 29 5.84 4.93 1.25
CA THR A 29 5.15 5.86 2.16
C THR A 29 5.34 7.31 1.73
N ARG A 30 6.58 7.71 1.43
CA ARG A 30 6.92 9.08 1.02
C ARG A 30 6.18 9.47 -0.26
N ALA A 31 6.13 8.58 -1.25
CA ALA A 31 5.41 8.83 -2.50
C ALA A 31 3.91 9.04 -2.26
N LEU A 32 3.28 8.14 -1.50
CA LEU A 32 1.84 8.20 -1.23
C LEU A 32 1.44 9.41 -0.36
N VAL A 33 2.29 9.81 0.59
CA VAL A 33 2.09 11.03 1.40
C VAL A 33 2.30 12.28 0.53
N ASN A 34 3.33 12.32 -0.30
CA ASN A 34 3.54 13.44 -1.23
C ASN A 34 2.34 13.61 -2.17
N MET A 35 1.78 12.51 -2.68
CA MET A 35 0.57 12.52 -3.50
C MET A 35 -0.63 13.13 -2.77
N LEU A 36 -0.79 12.89 -1.46
CA LEU A 36 -1.83 13.52 -0.65
C LEU A 36 -1.67 15.05 -0.66
N TYR A 37 -0.48 15.53 -0.27
CA TYR A 37 -0.21 16.96 -0.14
C TYR A 37 -0.17 17.71 -1.48
N LYS A 38 0.15 17.01 -2.58
CA LYS A 38 0.02 17.53 -3.95
C LYS A 38 -1.40 17.44 -4.51
N LYS A 39 -2.38 17.02 -3.70
CA LYS A 39 -3.80 16.85 -4.07
C LYS A 39 -4.01 15.88 -5.25
N THR A 40 -3.09 14.92 -5.42
CA THR A 40 -3.11 13.97 -6.55
C THR A 40 -4.37 13.11 -6.54
N TYR A 41 -4.76 12.61 -5.37
CA TYR A 41 -5.96 11.79 -5.22
C TYR A 41 -7.26 12.56 -5.52
N VAL A 42 -7.27 13.87 -5.24
CA VAL A 42 -8.42 14.75 -5.52
C VAL A 42 -8.47 15.12 -7.00
N ARG A 43 -7.31 15.43 -7.60
CA ARG A 43 -7.21 15.79 -9.02
C ARG A 43 -7.51 14.61 -9.95
N TYR A 44 -7.18 13.39 -9.53
CA TYR A 44 -7.35 12.17 -10.33
C TYR A 44 -8.19 11.10 -9.59
N PRO A 45 -9.47 11.38 -9.30
CA PRO A 45 -10.29 10.51 -8.43
C PRO A 45 -10.65 9.17 -9.09
N ARG A 46 -10.52 9.06 -10.41
CA ARG A 46 -10.78 7.82 -11.16
C ARG A 46 -9.56 6.88 -11.24
N ILE A 47 -8.38 7.34 -10.83
CA ILE A 47 -7.20 6.47 -10.76
C ILE A 47 -7.27 5.63 -9.49
N ARG A 48 -7.18 4.31 -9.67
CA ARG A 48 -6.97 3.35 -8.59
C ARG A 48 -5.47 3.22 -8.36
N TRP A 49 -4.99 3.66 -7.21
CA TRP A 49 -3.58 3.61 -6.82
C TRP A 49 -3.34 2.40 -5.92
N ILE A 50 -2.31 1.61 -6.22
CA ILE A 50 -1.88 0.48 -5.39
C ILE A 50 -0.49 0.76 -4.82
N GLY A 51 -0.38 0.73 -3.48
CA GLY A 51 0.89 0.88 -2.77
C GLY A 51 1.59 -0.46 -2.59
N ALA A 52 2.84 -0.54 -3.03
CA ALA A 52 3.65 -1.74 -2.87
C ALA A 52 3.95 -2.06 -1.41
N HIS A 53 4.15 -3.35 -1.12
CA HIS A 53 4.62 -3.86 0.16
C HIS A 53 3.73 -3.40 1.32
N ALA A 54 2.42 -3.69 1.22
CA ALA A 54 1.38 -3.18 2.13
C ALA A 54 1.28 -1.65 2.19
N GLY A 55 1.80 -0.92 1.19
CA GLY A 55 1.90 0.54 1.22
C GLY A 55 3.03 1.05 2.11
N GLY A 56 4.00 0.19 2.40
CA GLY A 56 5.10 0.44 3.30
C GLY A 56 4.64 0.68 4.73
N THR A 57 4.97 1.85 5.26
CA THR A 57 4.57 2.26 6.63
C THR A 57 3.33 3.15 6.64
N LEU A 58 2.73 3.45 5.48
CA LEU A 58 1.58 4.34 5.37
C LEU A 58 0.38 3.88 6.21
N PRO A 59 -0.05 2.60 6.21
CA PRO A 59 -1.21 2.20 7.01
C PRO A 59 -1.09 2.57 8.48
N PHE A 60 0.08 2.33 9.07
CA PHE A 60 0.40 2.70 10.45
C PHE A 60 0.46 4.22 10.65
N LEU A 61 1.04 4.96 9.70
CA LEU A 61 1.21 6.41 9.77
C LEU A 61 0.03 7.21 9.21
N SER A 62 -1.07 6.57 8.80
CA SER A 62 -2.15 7.18 8.03
C SER A 62 -2.79 8.39 8.72
N TYR A 63 -3.06 8.27 10.03
CA TYR A 63 -3.55 9.39 10.84
C TYR A 63 -2.50 10.51 10.98
N ARG A 64 -1.26 10.15 11.36
CA ARG A 64 -0.18 11.12 11.60
C ARG A 64 0.13 11.94 10.34
N THR A 65 0.23 11.29 9.20
CA THR A 65 0.54 11.93 7.91
C THR A 65 -0.62 12.77 7.37
N SER A 66 -1.79 12.68 7.99
CA SER A 66 -2.98 13.46 7.65
C SER A 66 -3.14 14.73 8.50
N LEU A 67 -2.38 14.90 9.59
CA LEU A 67 -2.57 15.99 10.57
C LEU A 67 -2.45 17.41 10.00
N LEU A 68 -1.52 17.65 9.07
CA LEU A 68 -1.39 18.97 8.43
C LEU A 68 -2.56 19.29 7.53
N TYR A 69 -3.21 18.26 7.02
CA TYR A 69 -4.37 18.41 6.17
C TYR A 69 -5.66 18.56 6.99
N SER A 70 -5.79 17.87 8.13
CA SER A 70 -7.06 17.79 8.88
C SER A 70 -7.16 18.65 10.15
N LYS A 71 -6.04 19.11 10.74
CA LYS A 71 -6.05 19.67 12.12
C LYS A 71 -5.22 20.93 12.34
N THR A 72 -4.42 21.41 11.39
CA THR A 72 -3.55 22.59 11.60
C THR A 72 -3.74 23.63 10.50
N VAL A 73 -4.88 24.34 10.56
CA VAL A 73 -5.25 25.37 9.58
C VAL A 73 -4.16 26.43 9.42
N GLY A 74 -3.50 26.86 10.50
CA GLY A 74 -2.40 27.84 10.44
C GLY A 74 -1.15 27.33 9.71
N VAL A 75 -0.76 26.07 9.91
CA VAL A 75 0.40 25.47 9.21
C VAL A 75 0.05 25.17 7.75
N ALA A 76 -1.18 24.69 7.50
CA ALA A 76 -1.69 24.46 6.15
C ALA A 76 -1.70 25.76 5.33
N GLN A 77 -2.12 26.88 5.93
CA GLN A 77 -2.09 28.21 5.30
C GLN A 77 -0.66 28.64 4.96
N THR A 78 0.30 28.50 5.89
CA THR A 78 1.72 28.80 5.63
C THR A 78 2.29 27.97 4.48
N LEU A 79 1.90 26.69 4.39
CA LEU A 79 2.32 25.79 3.31
C LEU A 79 1.48 25.94 2.03
N ARG A 80 0.53 26.90 1.97
CA ARG A 80 -0.43 27.11 0.88
C ARG A 80 -1.21 25.84 0.49
N LEU A 81 -1.38 24.95 1.45
CA LEU A 81 -2.27 23.80 1.38
C LEU A 81 -3.67 24.36 1.66
N GLY A 82 -4.42 24.75 0.62
CA GLY A 82 -5.75 25.36 0.79
C GLY A 82 -6.68 24.56 1.72
N ALA A 83 -7.82 25.13 2.14
CA ALA A 83 -8.78 24.45 3.02
C ALA A 83 -9.24 23.12 2.40
N LEU A 84 -9.13 22.03 3.15
CA LEU A 84 -9.47 20.72 2.65
C LEU A 84 -10.14 19.90 3.76
N ASP A 85 -11.37 19.52 3.53
CA ASP A 85 -12.11 18.64 4.42
C ASP A 85 -11.57 17.20 4.36
N ASP A 86 -11.45 16.62 5.56
CA ASP A 86 -11.20 15.23 5.96
C ASP A 86 -10.39 14.32 5.00
N THR A 87 -9.18 13.94 5.42
CA THR A 87 -8.23 13.09 4.67
C THR A 87 -8.19 11.64 5.02
N ALA A 88 -8.68 11.25 6.20
CA ALA A 88 -8.88 9.84 6.51
C ALA A 88 -9.65 9.10 5.40
N PRO A 89 -10.64 9.71 4.70
CA PRO A 89 -11.29 9.13 3.53
C PRO A 89 -10.41 8.86 2.31
N LEU A 90 -9.29 9.57 2.11
CA LEU A 90 -8.50 9.44 0.87
C LEU A 90 -7.61 8.20 0.89
N TYR A 91 -6.90 7.95 1.99
CA TYR A 91 -6.09 6.74 2.11
C TYR A 91 -6.93 5.46 2.15
N ARG A 92 -8.16 5.53 2.69
CA ARG A 92 -9.17 4.43 2.65
C ARG A 92 -9.53 3.97 1.23
N LYS A 93 -9.27 4.78 0.20
CA LYS A 93 -9.55 4.46 -1.22
C LYS A 93 -8.39 3.75 -1.91
N LEU A 94 -7.20 3.72 -1.30
CA LEU A 94 -6.02 3.08 -1.86
C LEU A 94 -6.14 1.57 -1.84
N PHE A 95 -5.46 0.94 -2.79
CA PHE A 95 -5.24 -0.50 -2.82
C PHE A 95 -3.82 -0.82 -2.33
N PHE A 96 -3.62 -2.05 -1.89
CA PHE A 96 -2.36 -2.50 -1.31
C PHE A 96 -2.05 -3.92 -1.77
N ASP A 97 -0.77 -4.24 -1.93
CA ASP A 97 -0.35 -5.62 -2.10
C ASP A 97 0.19 -6.26 -0.81
N THR A 98 0.47 -7.56 -0.83
CA THR A 98 1.04 -8.32 0.31
C THR A 98 2.55 -8.57 0.20
N ALA A 99 3.21 -8.06 -0.84
CA ALA A 99 4.61 -8.40 -1.14
C ALA A 99 5.53 -8.15 0.06
N LEU A 100 6.26 -9.19 0.48
CA LEU A 100 7.17 -9.17 1.64
C LEU A 100 6.58 -8.61 2.94
N SER A 101 5.25 -8.52 3.03
CA SER A 101 4.53 -7.92 4.16
C SER A 101 3.34 -8.76 4.65
N PRO A 102 3.36 -10.11 4.62
CA PRO A 102 2.18 -10.93 4.96
C PRO A 102 1.89 -10.99 6.48
N ALA A 103 2.82 -10.52 7.31
CA ALA A 103 2.74 -10.64 8.76
C ALA A 103 1.53 -9.88 9.35
N PRO A 104 1.02 -10.30 10.53
CA PRO A 104 -0.15 -9.68 11.15
C PRO A 104 -0.02 -8.18 11.41
N GLN A 105 1.16 -7.69 11.76
CA GLN A 105 1.39 -6.30 12.11
C GLN A 105 1.11 -5.37 10.92
N SER A 106 1.62 -5.72 9.74
CA SER A 106 1.37 -4.98 8.49
C SER A 106 -0.05 -5.21 8.00
N MET A 107 -0.51 -6.46 7.97
CA MET A 107 -1.81 -6.81 7.38
C MET A 107 -2.99 -6.31 8.22
N LYS A 108 -2.94 -6.36 9.55
CA LYS A 108 -4.01 -5.80 10.41
C LYS A 108 -4.10 -4.28 10.26
N SER A 109 -2.97 -3.58 10.22
CA SER A 109 -2.97 -2.12 9.98
C SER A 109 -3.52 -1.75 8.60
N THR A 110 -3.15 -2.51 7.57
CA THR A 110 -3.64 -2.31 6.20
C THR A 110 -5.14 -2.61 6.08
N ARG A 111 -5.60 -3.71 6.71
CA ARG A 111 -7.00 -4.11 6.76
C ARG A 111 -7.86 -3.06 7.46
N GLU A 112 -7.38 -2.51 8.58
CA GLU A 112 -8.08 -1.45 9.31
C GLU A 112 -8.20 -0.17 8.48
N LEU A 113 -7.14 0.18 7.74
CA LEU A 113 -7.16 1.36 6.88
C LEU A 113 -8.07 1.20 5.66
N ALA A 114 -7.99 0.10 4.92
CA ALA A 114 -8.53 0.00 3.56
C ALA A 114 -9.69 -1.01 3.40
N GLY A 115 -9.85 -1.88 4.39
CA GLY A 115 -10.69 -3.07 4.30
C GLY A 115 -10.10 -4.16 3.40
N VAL A 116 -10.54 -5.40 3.63
CA VAL A 116 -10.04 -6.59 2.90
C VAL A 116 -10.23 -6.47 1.39
N GLY A 117 -11.30 -5.81 0.92
CA GLY A 117 -11.61 -5.67 -0.51
C GLY A 117 -10.60 -4.85 -1.33
N ARG A 118 -9.60 -4.24 -0.66
CA ARG A 118 -8.56 -3.43 -1.30
C ARG A 118 -7.16 -4.01 -1.19
N ILE A 119 -7.03 -5.20 -0.62
CA ILE A 119 -5.74 -5.90 -0.45
C ILE A 119 -5.65 -7.01 -1.52
N MET A 120 -4.53 -7.10 -2.21
CA MET A 120 -4.27 -8.10 -3.25
C MET A 120 -2.98 -8.84 -2.96
N PHE A 121 -2.93 -10.13 -3.25
CA PHE A 121 -1.70 -10.88 -3.12
C PHE A 121 -0.64 -10.42 -4.14
N ALA A 122 0.61 -10.32 -3.68
CA ALA A 122 1.79 -10.22 -4.53
C ALA A 122 2.98 -10.94 -3.87
N SER A 123 3.83 -11.56 -4.68
CA SER A 123 5.02 -12.30 -4.22
C SER A 123 6.34 -11.55 -4.34
N ASP A 124 6.36 -10.46 -5.11
CA ASP A 124 7.59 -9.71 -5.48
C ASP A 124 8.64 -10.56 -6.20
N TRP A 125 8.19 -11.59 -6.91
CA TRP A 125 9.05 -12.41 -7.77
C TRP A 125 9.62 -11.58 -8.94
N PRO A 126 10.90 -11.73 -9.32
CA PRO A 126 11.87 -12.73 -8.85
C PRO A 126 12.76 -12.30 -7.69
N PHE A 127 12.58 -11.11 -7.12
CA PHE A 127 13.47 -10.59 -6.06
C PHE A 127 13.40 -11.40 -4.76
N THR A 128 12.33 -12.17 -4.59
CA THR A 128 12.09 -13.01 -3.42
C THR A 128 12.56 -14.46 -3.58
N ALA A 129 13.18 -14.81 -4.71
CA ALA A 129 13.64 -16.18 -4.98
C ALA A 129 14.58 -16.72 -3.88
N GLU A 130 15.53 -15.90 -3.42
CA GLU A 130 16.49 -16.26 -2.36
C GLU A 130 15.83 -16.33 -0.96
N LEU A 131 14.70 -15.63 -0.76
CA LEU A 131 13.97 -15.63 0.51
C LEU A 131 13.05 -16.84 0.64
N PHE A 132 12.61 -17.40 -0.49
CA PHE A 132 11.70 -18.55 -0.55
C PHE A 132 12.28 -19.63 -1.48
N PRO A 133 13.39 -20.30 -1.08
CA PRO A 133 14.12 -21.24 -1.92
C PRO A 133 13.37 -22.56 -2.17
N ALA A 134 12.33 -22.85 -1.38
CA ALA A 134 11.52 -24.06 -1.50
C ALA A 134 10.13 -23.75 -2.08
N ALA A 135 9.59 -24.69 -2.84
CA ALA A 135 8.21 -24.63 -3.31
C ALA A 135 7.23 -24.68 -2.14
N GLY A 136 6.18 -23.87 -2.19
CA GLY A 136 5.17 -23.79 -1.15
C GLY A 136 4.40 -22.48 -1.22
N ASP A 137 3.58 -22.26 -0.20
CA ASP A 137 2.95 -20.97 0.04
C ASP A 137 4.00 -19.94 0.46
N PRO A 138 4.23 -18.85 -0.31
CA PRO A 138 5.21 -17.83 0.03
C PRO A 138 4.69 -16.82 1.08
N ALA A 139 3.44 -16.93 1.53
CA ALA A 139 2.82 -15.99 2.46
C ALA A 139 1.90 -16.67 3.49
N PRO A 140 2.34 -17.72 4.22
CA PRO A 140 1.50 -18.45 5.16
C PRO A 140 0.98 -17.58 6.31
N GLN A 141 1.68 -16.49 6.66
CA GLN A 141 1.27 -15.55 7.70
C GLN A 141 -0.03 -14.79 7.37
N LEU A 142 -0.50 -14.85 6.11
CA LEU A 142 -1.81 -14.29 5.75
C LEU A 142 -2.95 -14.97 6.52
N ASP A 143 -2.80 -16.25 6.89
CA ASP A 143 -3.79 -16.99 7.70
C ASP A 143 -3.95 -16.43 9.12
N GLU A 144 -2.95 -15.73 9.63
CA GLU A 144 -2.99 -15.12 10.97
C GLU A 144 -3.82 -13.82 11.00
N THR A 145 -4.17 -13.27 9.83
CA THR A 145 -4.95 -12.02 9.70
C THR A 145 -6.29 -12.20 8.99
N PHE A 146 -6.33 -13.10 8.01
CA PHE A 146 -7.50 -13.30 7.15
C PHE A 146 -8.09 -14.69 7.40
N SER A 147 -9.41 -14.75 7.53
CA SER A 147 -10.11 -16.03 7.42
C SER A 147 -9.87 -16.67 6.04
N ALA A 148 -10.09 -17.98 5.89
CA ALA A 148 -9.93 -18.66 4.60
C ALA A 148 -10.73 -17.98 3.46
N ALA A 149 -11.94 -17.51 3.75
CA ALA A 149 -12.77 -16.79 2.79
C ALA A 149 -12.20 -15.40 2.42
N GLU A 150 -11.66 -14.67 3.40
CA GLU A 150 -10.97 -13.40 3.15
C GLU A 150 -9.66 -13.59 2.39
N ARG A 151 -8.89 -14.63 2.73
CA ARG A 151 -7.64 -14.97 2.07
C ARG A 151 -7.84 -15.28 0.59
N LEU A 152 -8.87 -16.06 0.24
CA LEU A 152 -9.23 -16.30 -1.16
C LEU A 152 -9.55 -14.99 -1.92
N ARG A 153 -10.15 -14.00 -1.24
CA ARG A 153 -10.40 -12.69 -1.85
C ARG A 153 -9.09 -11.94 -2.10
N VAL A 154 -8.18 -11.94 -1.12
CA VAL A 154 -6.85 -11.32 -1.23
C VAL A 154 -6.04 -11.97 -2.37
N GLU A 155 -6.01 -13.30 -2.43
CA GLU A 155 -5.21 -14.05 -3.41
C GLU A 155 -5.75 -13.98 -4.84
N ARG A 156 -7.05 -13.74 -5.01
CA ARG A 156 -7.68 -13.87 -6.32
C ARG A 156 -8.74 -12.82 -6.60
N SER A 157 -9.86 -12.86 -5.89
CA SER A 157 -11.08 -12.18 -6.32
C SER A 157 -10.94 -10.66 -6.35
N ASN A 158 -10.19 -10.06 -5.42
CA ASN A 158 -9.94 -8.63 -5.40
C ASN A 158 -9.18 -8.17 -6.65
N ALA A 159 -8.12 -8.90 -7.04
CA ALA A 159 -7.34 -8.60 -8.25
C ALA A 159 -8.18 -8.77 -9.53
N LEU A 160 -8.96 -9.85 -9.63
CA LEU A 160 -9.83 -10.08 -10.79
C LEU A 160 -10.91 -8.99 -10.94
N ALA A 161 -11.46 -8.50 -9.84
CA ALA A 161 -12.39 -7.37 -9.86
C ALA A 161 -11.73 -6.07 -10.36
N GLN A 162 -10.44 -5.87 -10.10
CA GLN A 162 -9.74 -4.67 -10.57
C GLN A 162 -9.20 -4.79 -12.00
N LEU A 163 -8.96 -6.02 -12.48
CA LEU A 163 -8.36 -6.35 -13.77
C LEU A 163 -9.31 -7.18 -14.65
N PRO A 164 -10.43 -6.61 -15.14
CA PRO A 164 -11.47 -7.37 -15.84
C PRO A 164 -11.00 -8.04 -17.14
N ARG A 165 -10.00 -7.46 -17.83
CA ARG A 165 -9.39 -8.07 -19.02
C ARG A 165 -8.63 -9.36 -18.68
N VAL A 166 -7.94 -9.39 -17.54
CA VAL A 166 -7.27 -10.62 -17.04
C VAL A 166 -8.32 -11.63 -16.61
N ALA A 167 -9.35 -11.19 -15.88
CA ALA A 167 -10.44 -12.05 -15.45
C ALA A 167 -11.18 -12.71 -16.62
N ALA A 168 -11.39 -12.01 -17.73
CA ALA A 168 -12.01 -12.57 -18.93
C ALA A 168 -11.14 -13.66 -19.57
N ARG A 169 -9.81 -13.49 -19.60
CA ARG A 169 -8.88 -14.48 -20.17
C ARG A 169 -8.76 -15.76 -19.36
N LEU A 170 -9.10 -15.74 -18.08
CA LEU A 170 -9.06 -16.94 -17.22
C LEU A 170 -10.37 -17.77 -17.28
N LYS A 171 -11.39 -17.28 -17.99
CA LYS A 171 -12.69 -17.96 -18.15
C LYS A 171 -12.84 -18.69 -19.49
N GLY A 172 -11.94 -18.45 -20.44
CA GLY A 172 -11.86 -19.14 -21.73
C GLY A 172 -10.60 -19.98 -21.80
#